data_AF-A0A317YNK7-F1
#
_entry.id   AF-A0A317YNK7-F1
#
_cell.length_a   1.000
_cell.length_b   1.000
_cell.length_c   1.000
_cell.angle_alpha   90.00
_cell.angle_beta   90.00
_cell.angle_gamma   90.00
#
_symmetry.space_group_name_H-M   'P 1'
#
loop_
_entity.id
_entity.type
_entity.pdbx_description
1 polymer ?
#
loop_
_entity_poly.entity_id
_entity_poly.type
_entity_poly.pdbx_seq_one_letter_code
_entity_poly.pdbx_strand_id
1 'polypeptide(L)' 'MLRGVDKLANAVKVTIGPKGRDVVLDKEFTAPLITNDGVTIAKEIELEDPYENMGAKLVQEVANKTNE' A
#
# COMPACT_ATOMS: atom_id res chain seq x y z
N MET A 1 -11.62 -10.52 2.51
CA MET A 1 -11.14 -10.21 1.14
C MET A 1 -11.43 -8.77 0.71
N LEU A 2 -12.68 -8.36 0.45
CA LEU A 2 -12.99 -6.98 0.00
C LEU A 2 -12.44 -5.90 0.95
N ARG A 3 -12.57 -6.10 2.27
CA ARG A 3 -12.02 -5.20 3.29
C ARG A 3 -10.50 -5.01 3.21
N GLY A 4 -9.75 -6.05 2.86
CA GLY A 4 -8.30 -5.98 2.72
C GLY A 4 -7.88 -5.18 1.48
N VAL A 5 -8.60 -5.40 0.37
CA VAL A 5 -8.47 -4.61 -0.85
C VAL A 5 -8.79 -3.14 -0.57
N ASP A 6 -9.88 -2.86 0.13
CA ASP A 6 -10.30 -1.50 0.47
C ASP A 6 -9.28 -0.80 1.37
N LYS A 7 -8.69 -1.49 2.34
CA LYS A 7 -7.63 -0.93 3.21
C LYS A 7 -6.42 -0.49 2.39
N LEU A 8 -5.92 -1.37 1.50
CA LEU A 8 -4.80 -1.05 0.62
C LEU A 8 -5.16 0.09 -0.36
N ALA A 9 -6.34 0.04 -0.98
CA ALA A 9 -6.81 1.08 -1.89
C ALA A 9 -6.96 2.43 -1.20
N ASN A 10 -7.45 2.46 0.04
CA ASN A 10 -7.58 3.69 0.81
C ASN A 10 -6.23 4.31 1.18
N ALA A 11 -5.20 3.50 1.40
CA ALA A 11 -3.85 3.97 1.66
C ALA A 11 -3.15 4.51 0.40
N VAL A 12 -3.37 3.88 -0.77
CA VAL A 12 -2.74 4.30 -2.03
C VAL A 12 -3.48 5.45 -2.70
N LYS A 13 -4.82 5.53 -2.60
CA LYS A 13 -5.60 6.56 -3.32
C LYS A 13 -5.19 8.00 -2.95
N VAL A 14 -4.67 8.22 -1.75
CA VAL A 14 -4.29 9.58 -1.30
C VAL A 14 -3.05 10.08 -2.01
N THR A 15 -2.25 9.20 -2.62
CA THR A 15 -1.03 9.56 -3.34
C THR A 15 -1.25 9.77 -4.84
N ILE A 16 -2.46 9.48 -5.35
CA ILE A 16 -2.76 9.56 -6.78
C ILE A 16 -3.01 11.01 -7.21
N GLY A 17 -2.33 11.42 -8.28
CA GLY A 17 -2.53 12.70 -8.97
C GLY A 17 -1.52 13.78 -8.59
N PRO A 18 -1.53 14.93 -9.30
CA PRO A 18 -0.54 16.00 -9.15
C PRO A 18 -0.61 16.73 -7.79
N LYS A 19 -1.68 16.49 -7.01
CA LYS A 19 -1.84 16.98 -5.63
C LYS A 19 -1.98 15.82 -4.64
N GLY A 20 -1.39 14.66 -4.97
CA GLY A 20 -1.28 13.53 -4.06
C GLY A 20 -0.56 13.95 -2.78
N ARG A 21 -0.92 13.32 -1.66
CA ARG A 21 -0.30 13.54 -0.36
C ARG A 21 0.76 12.50 -0.11
N ASP A 22 1.74 12.88 0.71
CA ASP A 22 2.73 11.94 1.20
C ASP A 22 2.14 11.04 2.28
N VAL A 23 2.57 9.79 2.27
CA VAL A 23 2.27 8.80 3.29
C VAL A 23 3.53 8.57 4.11
N VAL A 24 3.35 8.47 5.42
CA VAL A 24 4.44 8.15 6.35
C VAL A 24 4.37 6.66 6.66
N LEU A 25 5.45 5.96 6.35
CA LEU A 25 5.64 4.54 6.60
C LEU A 25 6.58 4.40 7.79
N ASP A 26 6.08 3.76 8.85
CA ASP A 26 6.92 3.45 10.00
C ASP A 26 7.85 2.28 9.67
N LYS A 27 9.12 2.40 10.09
CA LYS A 27 10.14 1.37 9.85
C LYS A 27 10.79 1.00 11.17
N GLU A 28 10.86 -0.29 11.46
CA GLU A 28 11.29 -0.80 12.77
C GLU A 28 12.70 -0.35 13.21
N PHE A 29 13.61 -0.08 12.27
CA PHE A 29 15.03 0.18 12.57
C PHE A 29 15.60 1.47 11.98
N THR A 30 14.80 2.26 11.27
CA THR A 30 15.26 3.49 10.61
C THR A 30 14.29 4.63 10.87
N ALA A 31 14.69 5.85 10.50
CA ALA A 31 13.74 6.95 10.44
C ALA A 31 12.52 6.58 9.58
N PRO A 32 11.32 7.10 9.91
CA PRO A 32 10.12 6.84 9.13
C PRO A 32 10.33 7.30 7.69
N LEU A 33 9.84 6.49 6.75
CA LEU A 33 9.94 6.77 5.32
C LEU A 33 8.73 7.59 4.88
N ILE A 34 8.97 8.80 4.39
CA ILE A 34 7.93 9.64 3.78
C ILE A 34 7.98 9.41 2.27
N THR A 35 6.89 8.95 1.68
CA THR A 35 6.82 8.67 0.24
C THR A 35 5.42 8.93 -0.32
N ASN A 36 5.35 9.34 -1.58
CA ASN A 36 4.14 9.42 -2.38
C ASN A 36 4.04 8.28 -3.41
N ASP A 37 5.01 7.35 -3.43
CA ASP A 37 4.97 6.21 -4.35
C ASP A 37 3.99 5.14 -3.87
N GLY A 38 2.89 4.99 -4.61
CA GLY A 38 1.85 4.02 -4.33
C GLY A 38 2.33 2.57 -4.37
N VAL A 39 3.34 2.24 -5.17
CA VAL A 39 3.88 0.86 -5.26
C VAL A 39 4.69 0.52 -4.01
N THR A 40 5.53 1.44 -3.56
CA THR A 40 6.26 1.29 -2.29
C THR A 40 5.30 1.18 -1.10
N ILE A 41 4.26 2.02 -1.05
CA ILE A 41 3.25 1.97 0.02
C ILE A 41 2.52 0.63 0.02
N ALA A 42 2.09 0.13 -1.14
CA ALA A 42 1.42 -1.15 -1.25
C ALA A 42 2.31 -2.34 -0.82
N LYS A 43 3.64 -2.18 -0.84
CA LYS A 43 4.58 -3.23 -0.40
C LYS A 43 4.75 -3.35 1.10
N GLU A 44 4.61 -2.23 1.81
CA GLU A 44 4.81 -2.17 3.27
C GLU A 44 3.50 -2.44 4.05
N ILE A 45 2.35 -2.53 3.37
CA ILE A 45 1.07 -2.82 4.02
C ILE A 45 0.94 -4.33 4.28
N GLU A 46 0.94 -4.70 5.55
CA GLU A 46 0.55 -6.03 6.01
C GLU A 46 -0.65 -5.95 6.94
N LEU A 47 -1.62 -6.85 6.74
CA LEU A 47 -2.86 -6.89 7.52
C LEU A 47 -2.83 -8.08 8.48
N GLU A 48 -3.25 -7.87 9.73
CA GLU A 48 -3.28 -8.92 10.76
C GLU A 48 -4.22 -10.10 10.40
N ASP A 49 -5.34 -9.82 9.73
CA ASP A 49 -6.28 -10.85 9.29
C ASP A 49 -5.76 -11.54 8.01
N PRO A 50 -5.50 -12.86 8.03
CA PRO A 50 -5.03 -13.62 6.87
C PRO A 50 -5.93 -13.50 5.63
N TYR A 51 -7.26 -13.45 5.82
CA TYR A 51 -8.23 -13.36 4.72
C TYR A 51 -8.32 -11.96 4.11
N GLU A 52 -7.97 -10.93 4.88
CA GLU A 52 -7.83 -9.57 4.35
C GLU A 52 -6.46 -9.40 3.69
N ASN A 53 -5.39 -9.89 4.33
CA ASN A 53 -4.03 -9.85 3.82
C ASN A 53 -3.89 -10.55 2.47
N MET A 54 -4.51 -11.72 2.31
CA MET A 54 -4.56 -12.42 1.03
C MET A 54 -5.22 -11.60 -0.08
N GLY A 55 -6.29 -10.85 0.24
CA GLY A 55 -6.92 -9.94 -0.71
C GLY A 55 -6.03 -8.76 -1.10
N ALA A 56 -5.31 -8.19 -0.13
CA ALA A 56 -4.37 -7.10 -0.35
C ALA A 56 -3.16 -7.56 -1.20
N LYS A 57 -2.58 -8.73 -0.90
CA LYS A 57 -1.43 -9.32 -1.62
C LYS A 57 -1.78 -9.60 -3.09
N LEU A 58 -3.00 -10.06 -3.40
CA LEU A 58 -3.43 -10.25 -4.80
C LEU A 58 -3.41 -8.95 -5.60
N VAL A 59 -3.87 -7.83 -5.01
CA VAL A 59 -3.86 -6.52 -5.68
C VAL A 59 -2.44 -5.99 -5.81
N GLN A 60 -1.61 -6.23 -4.79
CA GLN A 60 -0.19 -5.89 -4.81
C GLN A 60 0.56 -6.60 -5.97
N GLU A 61 0.26 -7.87 -6.24
CA GLU A 61 0.84 -8.60 -7.37
C GLU A 61 0.45 -7.98 -8.72
N VAL A 62 -0.82 -7.61 -8.90
CA VAL A 62 -1.30 -6.93 -10.11
C VAL A 62 -0.62 -5.57 -10.30
N ALA A 63 -0.48 -4.80 -9.21
CA ALA A 63 0.19 -3.51 -9.24
C ALA A 63 1.69 -3.63 -9.62
N ASN A 64 2.40 -4.62 -9.05
CA ASN A 64 3.80 -4.88 -9.41
C ASN A 64 3.94 -5.24 -10.90
N LYS A 65 3.05 -6.09 -11.42
CA LYS A 65 3.08 -6.52 -12.82
C LYS A 65 2.71 -5.42 -13.83
N THR A 66 1.98 -4.39 -13.39
CA THR A 66 1.62 -3.24 -14.23
C THR A 66 2.73 -2.18 -14.27
N ASN A 67 3.66 -2.24 -13.30
CA ASN A 67 4.76 -1.30 -13.18
C ASN A 67 6.05 -1.79 -13.88
N GLU A 68 6.02 -2.98 -14.49
CA GLU A 68 7.01 -3.47 -15.48
C GLU A 68 6.58 -3.09 -16.90
#